data_AF-A0A1A8P2K4-F1
#
_entry.id   AF-A0A1A8P2K4-F1
#
_cell.length_a   1.000
_cell.length_b   1.000
_cell.length_c   1.000
_cell.angle_alpha   90.00
_cell.angle_beta   90.00
_cell.angle_gamma   90.00
#
_symmetry.space_group_name_H-M   'P 1'
#
loop_
_entity.id
_entity.type
_entity.pdbx_description
1 polymer ?
#
loop_
_entity_poly.entity_id
_entity_poly.type
_entity_poly.pdbx_seq_one_letter_code
_entity_poly.pdbx_strand_id
1 'polypeptide(L)' 'LSSPRSVCLDGTIYLVADNTKKVYSYDLEANVWQKVQPLHMLHENGGLVALDGKLLMTGGHWKGMEGD' A
#
# COMPACT_ATOMS: atom_id res chain seq x y z
N LEU A 1 -2.09 -0.81 16.83
CA LEU A 1 -0.86 -0.10 16.40
C LEU A 1 -0.86 -0.11 14.87
N SER A 2 -0.47 0.99 14.22
CA SER A 2 -0.36 1.06 12.75
C SER A 2 0.74 0.11 12.26
N SER A 3 0.47 -0.63 11.19
CA SER A 3 1.34 -1.67 10.61
C SER A 3 1.56 -1.42 9.11
N PRO A 4 2.26 -0.33 8.72
CA PRO A 4 2.49 -0.03 7.31
C PRO A 4 3.25 -1.17 6.61
N ARG A 5 3.10 -1.26 5.30
CA ARG A 5 3.71 -2.31 4.47
C ARG A 5 4.48 -1.69 3.33
N SER A 6 5.64 -2.25 3.01
CA SER A 6 6.41 -1.88 1.82
C SER A 6 6.78 -3.09 0.98
N VAL A 7 6.97 -2.86 -0.31
CA VAL A 7 7.39 -3.88 -1.28
C VAL A 7 8.19 -3.22 -2.41
N CYS A 8 9.08 -3.97 -3.06
CA CYS A 8 9.77 -3.54 -4.27
C CYS A 8 9.07 -4.14 -5.50
N LEU A 9 8.79 -3.32 -6.51
CA LEU A 9 8.29 -3.73 -7.82
C LEU A 9 9.08 -2.99 -8.89
N ASP A 10 9.68 -3.73 -9.82
CA ASP A 10 10.47 -3.19 -10.95
C ASP A 10 11.49 -2.10 -10.53
N GLY A 11 12.19 -2.34 -9.41
CA GLY A 11 13.20 -1.43 -8.87
C GLY A 11 12.64 -0.22 -8.10
N THR A 12 11.31 -0.06 -8.04
CA THR A 12 10.65 1.00 -7.27
C THR A 12 10.15 0.46 -5.94
N ILE A 13 10.45 1.15 -4.84
CA ILE A 13 9.90 0.82 -3.52
C ILE A 13 8.55 1.50 -3.35
N TYR A 14 7.54 0.71 -3.00
CA TYR A 14 6.21 1.19 -2.64
C TYR A 14 5.96 1.05 -1.15
N LEU A 15 5.26 2.02 -0.58
CA LEU A 15 4.84 2.05 0.81
C LEU A 15 3.33 2.30 0.87
N VAL A 16 2.62 1.45 1.61
CA VAL A 16 1.21 1.64 1.92
C VAL A 16 1.06 1.94 3.40
N ALA A 17 0.45 3.08 3.70
CA ALA A 17 0.12 3.46 5.07
C ALA A 17 -1.08 2.63 5.56
N ASP A 18 -1.02 2.12 6.77
CA ASP A 18 -1.99 1.14 7.29
C ASP A 18 -3.33 1.75 7.71
N ASN A 19 -3.31 2.97 8.27
CA ASN A 19 -4.48 3.67 8.79
C ASN A 19 -5.07 4.71 7.81
N THR A 20 -4.59 4.73 6.56
CA THR A 20 -5.12 5.58 5.50
C THR A 20 -5.10 4.83 4.18
N LYS A 21 -5.73 5.37 3.13
CA LYS A 21 -5.60 4.80 1.78
C LYS A 21 -4.34 5.26 1.04
N LYS A 22 -3.43 5.99 1.71
CA LYS A 22 -2.29 6.63 1.04
C LYS A 22 -1.25 5.59 0.65
N VAL A 23 -0.79 5.70 -0.60
CA VAL A 23 0.28 4.90 -1.16
C VAL A 23 1.36 5.86 -1.65
N TYR A 24 2.62 5.46 -1.47
CA TYR A 24 3.79 6.22 -1.87
C TYR A 24 4.73 5.33 -2.68
N SER A 25 5.41 5.91 -3.67
CA SER A 25 6.57 5.33 -4.33
C SER A 25 7.81 6.12 -3.95
N TYR A 26 8.97 5.46 -3.91
CA TYR A 26 10.24 6.10 -3.63
C TYR A 26 10.99 6.37 -4.94
N ASP A 27 11.34 7.63 -5.17
CA ASP A 27 12.22 8.06 -6.25
C ASP A 27 13.67 7.98 -5.76
N LEU A 28 14.44 7.06 -6.36
CA LEU A 28 15.83 6.80 -5.98
C LEU A 28 16.77 7.95 -6.38
N GLU A 29 16.52 8.60 -7.51
CA GLU A 29 17.37 9.67 -8.05
C GLU A 29 17.19 10.94 -7.24
N ALA A 30 15.93 11.30 -6.98
CA ALA A 30 15.61 12.50 -6.20
C ALA A 30 15.66 12.27 -4.68
N ASN A 31 15.77 11.02 -4.22
CA ASN A 31 15.77 10.63 -2.81
C ASN A 31 14.53 11.17 -2.06
N VAL A 32 13.35 10.98 -2.64
CA VAL A 32 12.08 11.48 -2.08
C VAL A 32 10.94 10.47 -2.23
N TRP A 33 10.01 10.52 -1.30
CA TRP A 33 8.74 9.81 -1.42
C TRP A 33 7.74 10.64 -2.22
N GLN A 34 7.12 10.02 -3.21
CA GLN A 34 6.07 10.61 -4.02
C GLN A 34 4.74 9.93 -3.73
N LYS A 35 3.66 10.71 -3.66
CA LYS A 35 2.32 10.15 -3.46
C LYS A 35 1.81 9.60 -4.79
N VAL A 36 1.33 8.36 -4.78
CA VAL A 36 0.74 7.71 -5.97
C VAL A 36 -0.74 7.44 -5.77
N GLN A 37 -1.34 6.68 -6.70
CA GLN A 37 -2.75 6.30 -6.62
C GLN A 37 -3.05 5.65 -5.26
N PRO A 38 -4.02 6.17 -4.49
CA PRO A 38 -4.37 5.59 -3.20
C PRO A 38 -5.06 4.23 -3.39
N LEU A 39 -5.11 3.43 -2.33
CA LEU A 39 -5.96 2.25 -2.29
C LEU A 39 -7.44 2.64 -2.49
N HIS A 40 -8.22 1.75 -3.10
CA HIS A 40 -9.67 1.92 -3.20
C HIS A 40 -10.34 1.81 -1.82
N MET A 41 -9.88 0.83 -1.03
CA MET A 41 -10.36 0.55 0.32
C MET A 41 -9.23 0.68 1.34
N LEU A 42 -9.58 0.93 2.60
CA LEU A 42 -8.61 0.90 3.69
C LEU A 42 -8.36 -0.57 4.07
N HIS A 43 -7.09 -0.96 4.25
CA HIS A 43 -6.71 -2.31 4.67
C HIS A 43 -5.82 -2.22 5.92
N GLU A 44 -6.45 -2.16 7.09
CA GLU A 44 -5.71 -2.14 8.37
C GLU A 44 -5.15 -3.53 8.68
N ASN A 45 -3.85 -3.64 8.96
CA ASN A 45 -3.07 -4.87 9.09
C ASN A 45 -3.13 -5.78 7.85
N GLY A 46 -3.28 -5.20 6.65
CA GLY A 46 -3.24 -5.94 5.39
C GLY A 46 -1.86 -6.51 5.04
N GLY A 47 -1.83 -7.39 4.04
CA GLY A 47 -0.63 -7.88 3.37
C GLY A 47 -0.43 -7.21 2.02
N LEU A 48 0.80 -6.82 1.69
CA LEU A 48 1.16 -6.21 0.41
C LEU A 48 2.12 -7.13 -0.34
N VAL A 49 1.80 -7.47 -1.59
CA VAL A 49 2.58 -8.38 -2.43
C VAL A 49 2.79 -7.78 -3.81
N ALA A 50 3.98 -7.95 -4.37
CA ALA A 50 4.27 -7.70 -5.78
C ALA A 50 4.14 -9.02 -6.55
N LEU A 51 3.27 -9.06 -7.56
CA LEU A 51 3.01 -10.25 -8.38
C LEU A 51 2.71 -9.82 -9.82
N ASP A 52 3.42 -10.40 -10.79
CA ASP A 52 3.23 -10.18 -12.23
C ASP A 52 3.10 -8.71 -12.64
N GLY A 53 4.04 -7.86 -12.21
CA GLY A 53 4.03 -6.43 -12.57
C GLY A 53 2.99 -5.60 -11.81
N LYS A 54 2.35 -6.16 -10.78
CA LYS A 54 1.26 -5.51 -10.04
C LYS A 54 1.49 -5.54 -8.54
N LEU A 55 0.94 -4.53 -7.87
CA LEU A 55 0.83 -4.49 -6.41
C LEU A 55 -0.55 -4.98 -5.99
N LEU A 56 -0.58 -5.99 -5.11
CA LEU A 56 -1.80 -6.59 -4.58
C LEU A 56 -1.84 -6.39 -3.06
N MET A 57 -2.92 -5.78 -2.58
CA MET A 57 -3.23 -5.67 -1.16
C MET A 57 -4.26 -6.74 -0.79
N THR A 58 -3.99 -7.53 0.25
CA THR A 58 -4.85 -8.65 0.67
C THR A 58 -5.13 -8.63 2.17
N GLY A 59 -6.29 -9.16 2.56
CA GLY A 59 -6.69 -9.28 3.96
C GLY A 59 -6.78 -7.93 4.71
N GLY A 60 -6.62 -7.98 6.03
CA GLY A 60 -6.76 -6.83 6.90
C GLY A 60 -8.21 -6.50 7.25
N HIS A 61 -8.39 -5.58 8.20
CA HIS A 61 -9.68 -4.98 8.50
C HIS A 61 -9.98 -3.89 7.48
N TRP A 62 -10.98 -4.13 6.65
CA TRP A 62 -11.55 -3.11 5.79
C TRP A 62 -12.76 -2.48 6.47
N LYS A 63 -12.76 -1.15 6.64
CA LYS A 63 -13.97 -0.41 7.00
C LYS A 63 -14.80 -0.21 5.74
N GLY A 64 -15.84 -1.02 5.57
CA GLY A 64 -16.70 -1.04 4.38
C GLY A 64 -17.62 -2.26 4.26
N MET A 65 -17.40 -3.30 5.07
CA MET A 65 -18.37 -4.40 5.26
C MET A 65 -18.87 -4.42 6.71
N GLU A 66 -19.31 -3.27 7.23
CA GLU A 66 -20.37 -3.32 8.24
C GLU A 66 -21.63 -3.76 7.49
N GLY A 67 -21.87 -5.08 7.43
CA GLY A 67 -23.13 -5.73 7.04
C GLY A 67 -23.78 -5.28 5.72
N ASP A 68 -23.81 -6.20 4.75
CA ASP A 68 -25.13 -6.49 4.15
C ASP A 68 -26.08 -7.01 5.24
#